data_AF-A0A542HNE0-F1
#
_entry.id   AF-A0A542HNE0-F1
#
_cell.length_a   1.000
_cell.length_b   1.000
_cell.length_c   1.000
_cell.angle_alpha   90.00
_cell.angle_beta   90.00
_cell.angle_gamma   90.00
#
_symmetry.space_group_name_H-M   'P 1'
#
loop_
_entity.id
_entity.type
_entity.pdbx_description
1 polymer ?
#
loop_
_entity_poly.entity_id
_entity_poly.type
_entity_poly.pdbx_seq_one_letter_code
_entity_poly.pdbx_strand_id
1 'polypeptide(L)'
;MELWDQRVEPYAERLEEARGAVLCDLALDVVEATLPLFDPPFATFFPAEHAALIRSAVDVRRSSPAEWWRDTGFAEGFLARYDALPEVPVRPAVGPFMTATVRLFEALPEPLTADDAMEVLSSCYEAVLMSHLTGRVTLEDEENSDRCRAAVEQQIRIIEDRVPSVSAGS
;
A
#
# COMPACT_ATOMS: atom_id res chain seq x y z
N MET A 1 -14.34 7.57 -11.39
CA MET A 1 -13.72 6.30 -11.77
C MET A 1 -12.32 6.65 -12.20
N GLU A 2 -11.39 6.37 -11.31
CA GLU A 2 -9.97 6.64 -11.44
C GLU A 2 -9.32 5.61 -12.37
N LEU A 3 -8.08 5.83 -12.77
CA LEU A 3 -7.33 4.85 -13.56
C LEU A 3 -7.17 3.54 -12.79
N TRP A 4 -6.99 3.63 -11.46
CA TRP A 4 -6.86 2.47 -10.59
C TRP A 4 -8.11 1.60 -10.61
N ASP A 5 -9.31 2.20 -10.45
CA ASP A 5 -10.58 1.47 -10.51
C ASP A 5 -10.66 0.63 -11.81
N GLN A 6 -10.36 1.23 -12.97
CA GLN A 6 -10.48 0.53 -14.26
C GLN A 6 -9.50 -0.63 -14.43
N ARG A 7 -8.36 -0.59 -13.74
CA ARG A 7 -7.22 -1.45 -14.02
C ARG A 7 -6.96 -2.49 -12.93
N VAL A 8 -7.26 -2.16 -11.68
CA VAL A 8 -7.00 -3.01 -10.51
C VAL A 8 -8.28 -3.65 -9.98
N GLU A 9 -9.44 -2.98 -10.03
CA GLU A 9 -10.73 -3.55 -9.61
C GLU A 9 -11.08 -4.90 -10.30
N PRO A 10 -10.72 -5.14 -11.58
CA PRO A 10 -10.93 -6.47 -12.20
C PRO A 10 -10.22 -7.63 -11.50
N TYR A 11 -9.28 -7.36 -10.59
CA TYR A 11 -8.59 -8.37 -9.79
C TYR A 11 -9.26 -8.63 -8.43
N ALA A 12 -10.37 -7.94 -8.09
CA ALA A 12 -11.04 -8.08 -6.79
C ALA A 12 -11.45 -9.53 -6.49
N GLU A 13 -12.15 -10.21 -7.41
CA GLU A 13 -12.56 -11.62 -7.25
C GLU A 13 -11.36 -12.53 -6.99
N ARG A 14 -10.24 -12.27 -7.67
CA ARG A 14 -9.00 -13.01 -7.51
C ARG A 14 -8.39 -12.82 -6.11
N LEU A 15 -8.50 -11.61 -5.56
CA LEU A 15 -8.06 -11.33 -4.19
C LEU A 15 -8.98 -11.98 -3.15
N GLU A 16 -10.28 -12.13 -3.42
CA GLU A 16 -11.22 -12.85 -2.54
C GLU A 16 -10.89 -14.36 -2.42
N GLU A 17 -10.30 -14.93 -3.48
CA GLU A 17 -9.80 -16.30 -3.48
C GLU A 17 -8.48 -16.44 -2.70
N ALA A 18 -7.69 -15.36 -2.60
CA ALA A 18 -6.51 -15.32 -1.75
C ALA A 18 -6.88 -15.27 -0.27
N ARG A 19 -5.99 -15.81 0.56
CA ARG A 19 -6.21 -15.90 2.02
C ARG A 19 -4.90 -15.72 2.76
N GLY A 20 -5.02 -15.22 3.99
CA GLY A 20 -3.97 -15.38 4.98
C GLY A 20 -2.72 -14.54 4.67
N ALA A 21 -1.56 -15.17 4.87
CA ALA A 21 -0.25 -14.56 4.67
C ALA A 21 -0.05 -13.96 3.27
N VAL A 22 -0.70 -14.51 2.24
CA VAL A 22 -0.55 -14.04 0.86
C VAL A 22 -1.06 -12.61 0.70
N LEU A 23 -2.19 -12.27 1.32
CA LEU A 23 -2.75 -10.92 1.27
C LEU A 23 -1.92 -9.93 2.09
N CYS A 24 -1.43 -10.35 3.27
CA CYS A 24 -0.50 -9.53 4.04
C CYS A 24 0.77 -9.23 3.23
N ASP A 25 1.34 -10.24 2.60
CA ASP A 25 2.56 -10.09 1.80
C ASP A 25 2.36 -9.25 0.55
N LEU A 26 1.24 -9.41 -0.14
CA LEU A 26 0.85 -8.59 -1.28
C LEU A 26 0.72 -7.12 -0.87
N ALA A 27 0.02 -6.85 0.24
CA ALA A 27 -0.20 -5.49 0.71
C ALA A 27 1.11 -4.82 1.13
N LEU A 28 1.99 -5.54 1.83
CA LEU A 28 3.32 -5.03 2.19
C LEU A 28 4.22 -4.81 0.96
N ASP A 29 4.19 -5.70 -0.03
CA ASP A 29 4.90 -5.52 -1.30
C ASP A 29 4.45 -4.25 -2.00
N VAL A 30 3.14 -3.95 -2.01
CA VAL A 30 2.59 -2.74 -2.63
C VAL A 30 3.03 -1.48 -1.87
N VAL A 31 3.04 -1.51 -0.53
CA VAL A 31 3.57 -0.39 0.28
C VAL A 31 5.05 -0.13 -0.04
N GLU A 32 5.88 -1.17 -0.06
CA GLU A 32 7.32 -1.06 -0.39
C GLU A 32 7.53 -0.55 -1.82
N ALA A 33 6.77 -1.10 -2.77
CA ALA A 33 6.75 -0.74 -4.18
C ALA A 33 6.38 0.72 -4.45
N THR A 34 5.57 1.32 -3.58
CA THR A 34 5.06 2.68 -3.72
C THR A 34 6.10 3.75 -3.35
N LEU A 35 7.03 3.44 -2.43
CA LEU A 35 8.07 4.36 -1.96
C LEU A 35 8.86 5.08 -3.08
N PRO A 36 9.36 4.40 -4.13
CA PRO A 36 10.09 5.07 -5.21
C PRO A 36 9.23 5.91 -6.15
N LEU A 37 7.89 5.83 -6.08
CA LEU A 37 6.98 6.49 -7.01
C LEU A 37 6.59 7.91 -6.60
N PHE A 38 6.91 8.33 -5.37
CA PHE A 38 6.64 9.68 -4.88
C PHE A 38 7.43 10.75 -5.65
N ASP A 39 6.79 11.89 -5.90
CA ASP A 39 7.43 13.09 -6.43
C ASP A 39 6.99 14.35 -5.65
N PRO A 40 7.89 15.09 -4.98
CA PRO A 40 9.30 14.80 -4.74
C PRO A 40 9.55 13.42 -4.09
N PRO A 41 10.80 12.89 -4.14
CA PRO A 41 11.12 11.57 -3.59
C PRO A 41 10.71 11.42 -2.11
N PHE A 42 10.31 10.20 -1.72
CA PHE A 42 9.79 9.85 -0.39
C PHE A 42 10.57 10.48 0.78
N ALA A 43 11.91 10.40 0.76
CA ALA A 43 12.75 10.91 1.84
C ALA A 43 12.68 12.44 2.04
N THR A 44 12.28 13.17 0.99
CA THR A 44 12.08 14.62 1.00
C THR A 44 10.60 14.98 1.17
N PHE A 45 9.70 14.07 0.79
CA PHE A 45 8.26 14.30 0.81
C PHE A 45 7.67 14.19 2.22
N PHE A 46 8.11 13.19 2.99
CA PHE A 46 7.57 12.87 4.32
C PHE A 46 8.35 13.55 5.45
N PRO A 47 7.68 14.00 6.53
CA PRO A 47 8.35 14.34 7.77
C PRO A 47 9.20 13.18 8.28
N ALA A 48 10.34 13.48 8.91
CA ALA A 48 11.33 12.48 9.30
C ALA A 48 10.76 11.33 10.15
N GLU A 49 9.89 11.65 11.11
CA GLU A 49 9.30 10.65 12.01
C GLU A 49 8.26 9.76 11.31
N HIS A 50 7.48 10.33 10.39
CA HIS A 50 6.53 9.56 9.56
C HIS A 50 7.30 8.62 8.62
N ALA A 51 8.35 9.14 7.96
CA ALA A 51 9.21 8.35 7.09
C ALA A 51 9.91 7.22 7.86
N ALA A 52 10.35 7.47 9.10
CA ALA A 52 10.98 6.46 9.94
C ALA A 52 9.99 5.36 10.37
N LEU A 53 8.72 5.72 10.64
CA LEU A 53 7.68 4.75 10.96
C LEU A 53 7.37 3.86 9.76
N ILE A 54 7.12 4.43 8.58
CA ILE A 54 6.89 3.68 7.34
C ILE A 54 8.08 2.76 7.01
N ARG A 55 9.32 3.26 7.15
CA ARG A 55 10.50 2.41 6.94
C ARG A 55 10.53 1.21 7.87
N SER A 56 10.14 1.39 9.14
CA SER A 56 10.06 0.25 10.06
C SER A 56 9.00 -0.78 9.65
N ALA A 57 7.88 -0.36 9.04
CA ALA A 57 6.89 -1.29 8.50
C ALA A 57 7.47 -2.14 7.38
N VAL A 58 8.14 -1.55 6.40
CA VAL A 58 8.73 -2.31 5.27
C VAL A 58 9.90 -3.20 5.71
N ASP A 59 10.64 -2.80 6.76
CA ASP A 59 11.73 -3.58 7.31
C ASP A 59 11.27 -4.77 8.17
N VAL A 60 9.97 -4.92 8.47
CA VAL A 60 9.45 -5.97 9.36
C VAL A 60 9.80 -7.38 8.90
N ARG A 61 9.85 -7.62 7.58
CA ARG A 61 10.26 -8.91 6.99
C ARG A 61 11.73 -9.23 7.24
N ARG A 62 12.59 -8.23 7.38
CA ARG A 62 14.02 -8.44 7.67
C ARG A 62 14.21 -8.94 9.09
N SER A 63 13.34 -8.56 10.02
CA SER A 63 13.35 -9.03 11.41
C SER A 63 12.64 -10.38 11.59
N SER A 64 11.60 -10.67 10.82
CA SER A 64 10.75 -11.87 11.00
C SER A 64 10.25 -12.47 9.66
N PRO A 65 11.10 -13.15 8.87
CA PRO A 65 10.84 -13.41 7.45
C PRO A 65 9.70 -14.38 7.12
N ALA A 66 9.28 -15.27 8.04
CA ALA A 66 8.27 -16.29 7.72
C ALA A 66 6.84 -15.95 8.19
N GLU A 67 6.69 -15.10 9.21
CA GLU A 67 5.40 -14.86 9.89
C GLU A 67 5.30 -13.45 10.47
N TRP A 68 5.88 -12.44 9.82
CA TRP A 68 5.88 -11.05 10.32
C TRP A 68 4.47 -10.54 10.69
N TRP A 69 3.45 -10.98 9.96
CA TRP A 69 2.04 -10.63 10.18
C TRP A 69 1.45 -11.26 11.47
N ARG A 70 2.16 -12.15 12.15
CA ARG A 70 1.76 -12.67 13.48
C ARG A 70 2.43 -11.93 14.64
N ASP A 71 3.32 -11.00 14.36
CA ASP A 71 4.07 -10.27 15.38
C ASP A 71 3.19 -9.17 16.00
N THR A 72 2.34 -9.56 16.95
CA THR A 72 1.44 -8.62 17.65
C THR A 72 2.21 -7.57 18.43
N GLY A 73 3.38 -7.91 18.97
CA GLY A 73 4.24 -6.97 19.70
C GLY A 73 4.78 -5.88 18.77
N PHE A 74 5.18 -6.24 17.55
CA PHE A 74 5.54 -5.26 16.52
C PHE A 74 4.33 -4.41 16.13
N ALA A 75 3.17 -5.02 15.87
CA ALA A 75 1.96 -4.30 15.48
C ALA A 75 1.52 -3.27 16.53
N GLU A 76 1.43 -3.68 17.81
CA GLU A 76 1.11 -2.79 18.93
C GLU A 76 2.13 -1.65 19.05
N GLY A 77 3.42 -1.97 18.95
CA GLY A 77 4.49 -0.97 18.99
C GLY A 77 4.46 -0.01 17.79
N PHE A 78 4.07 -0.48 16.62
CA PHE A 78 3.89 0.33 15.42
C PHE A 78 2.72 1.30 15.60
N LEU A 79 1.55 0.82 16.01
CA LEU A 79 0.35 1.63 16.22
C LEU A 79 0.55 2.66 17.34
N ALA A 80 1.20 2.29 18.45
CA ALA A 80 1.55 3.24 19.50
C ALA A 80 2.50 4.35 19.01
N ARG A 81 3.42 4.03 18.10
CA ARG A 81 4.30 5.03 17.47
C ARG A 81 3.55 5.90 16.47
N TYR A 82 2.56 5.36 15.76
CA TYR A 82 1.66 6.11 14.90
C TYR A 82 0.86 7.14 15.70
N ASP A 83 0.22 6.71 16.79
CA ASP A 83 -0.56 7.59 17.68
C ASP A 83 0.30 8.69 18.34
N ALA A 84 1.59 8.42 18.53
CA ALA A 84 2.55 9.35 19.09
C ALA A 84 3.22 10.28 18.06
N LEU A 85 2.85 10.19 16.77
CA LEU A 85 3.41 11.07 15.75
C LEU A 85 3.07 12.53 16.05
N PRO A 86 3.98 13.47 15.77
CA PRO A 86 3.77 14.87 16.04
C PRO A 86 2.71 15.42 15.09
N GLU A 87 1.78 16.20 15.65
CA GLU A 87 0.77 16.94 14.88
C GLU A 87 1.44 18.08 14.10
N VAL A 88 1.95 17.76 12.91
CA VAL A 88 2.57 18.70 12.00
C VAL A 88 1.76 18.81 10.71
N PRO A 89 1.77 19.96 10.01
CA PRO A 89 1.22 20.03 8.68
C PRO A 89 1.91 19.03 7.75
N VAL A 90 1.13 18.11 7.18
CA VAL A 90 1.60 17.12 6.22
C VAL A 90 1.13 17.45 4.81
N ARG A 91 1.87 16.97 3.81
CA ARG A 91 1.45 17.06 2.41
C ARG A 91 0.28 16.11 2.15
N PRO A 92 -0.59 16.39 1.15
CA PRO A 92 -1.80 15.61 0.92
C PRO A 92 -1.59 14.10 0.83
N ALA A 93 -0.55 13.65 0.10
CA ALA A 93 -0.27 12.23 -0.07
C ALA A 93 0.21 11.48 1.19
N VAL A 94 0.58 12.20 2.25
CA VAL A 94 1.04 11.55 3.50
C VAL A 94 -0.11 10.80 4.17
N GLY A 95 -1.31 11.38 4.19
CA GLY A 95 -2.48 10.78 4.84
C GLY A 95 -2.82 9.40 4.27
N PRO A 96 -3.13 9.29 2.96
CA PRO A 96 -3.44 8.01 2.33
C PRO A 96 -2.34 6.95 2.52
N PHE A 97 -1.07 7.34 2.40
CA PHE A 97 0.02 6.38 2.57
C PHE A 97 0.18 5.91 4.03
N MET A 98 -0.06 6.79 5.00
CA MET A 98 -0.13 6.40 6.41
C MET A 98 -1.31 5.46 6.66
N THR A 99 -2.50 5.74 6.11
CA THR A 99 -3.67 4.84 6.19
C THR A 99 -3.33 3.45 5.65
N ALA A 100 -2.75 3.36 4.45
CA ALA A 100 -2.32 2.10 3.86
C ALA A 100 -1.38 1.32 4.79
N THR A 101 -0.41 2.02 5.39
CA THR A 101 0.58 1.40 6.27
C THR A 101 -0.02 0.96 7.61
N VAL A 102 -0.89 1.77 8.21
CA VAL A 102 -1.58 1.47 9.47
C VAL A 102 -2.51 0.27 9.31
N ARG A 103 -3.23 0.21 8.19
CA ARG A 103 -4.16 -0.88 7.88
C ARG A 103 -3.50 -2.26 7.90
N LEU A 104 -2.24 -2.36 7.49
CA LEU A 104 -1.45 -3.60 7.58
C LEU A 104 -1.35 -4.17 9.00
N PHE A 105 -1.34 -3.31 10.01
CA PHE A 105 -1.08 -3.68 11.40
C PHE A 105 -2.33 -3.67 12.27
N GLU A 106 -3.35 -2.87 11.94
CA GLU A 106 -4.65 -2.86 12.65
C GLU A 106 -5.38 -4.20 12.55
N ALA A 107 -5.23 -4.91 11.44
CA ALA A 107 -5.87 -6.20 11.25
C ALA A 107 -5.21 -7.33 12.04
N LEU A 108 -3.98 -7.15 12.54
CA LEU A 108 -3.21 -8.22 13.15
C LEU A 108 -3.68 -8.51 14.59
N PRO A 109 -3.59 -9.79 15.05
CA PRO A 109 -2.94 -10.95 14.43
C PRO A 109 -3.75 -11.65 13.33
N GLU A 110 -5.00 -11.24 13.09
CA GLU A 110 -5.79 -11.77 11.99
C GLU A 110 -5.14 -11.37 10.64
N PRO A 111 -5.07 -12.29 9.67
CA PRO A 111 -4.60 -11.91 8.34
C PRO A 111 -5.56 -10.92 7.68
N LEU A 112 -5.02 -10.07 6.81
CA LEU A 112 -5.83 -9.18 5.98
C LEU A 112 -6.88 -9.95 5.17
N THR A 113 -8.07 -9.37 5.09
CA THR A 113 -9.10 -9.76 4.14
C THR A 113 -8.82 -9.15 2.76
N ALA A 114 -9.57 -9.59 1.74
CA ALA A 114 -9.46 -9.02 0.40
C ALA A 114 -9.84 -7.53 0.38
N ASP A 115 -10.85 -7.15 1.16
CA ASP A 115 -11.26 -5.75 1.31
C ASP A 115 -10.14 -4.91 1.93
N ASP A 116 -9.49 -5.42 2.99
CA ASP A 116 -8.36 -4.72 3.61
C ASP A 116 -7.19 -4.55 2.63
N ALA A 117 -6.90 -5.59 1.84
CA ALA A 117 -5.87 -5.52 0.81
C ALA A 117 -6.22 -4.48 -0.28
N MET A 118 -7.46 -4.47 -0.76
CA MET A 118 -7.94 -3.48 -1.73
C MET A 118 -7.85 -2.06 -1.19
N GLU A 119 -8.17 -1.84 0.08
CA GLU A 119 -8.02 -0.56 0.78
C GLU A 119 -6.55 -0.11 0.85
N VAL A 120 -5.62 -1.03 1.14
CA VAL A 120 -4.18 -0.71 1.11
C VAL A 120 -3.73 -0.33 -0.30
N LEU A 121 -4.16 -1.08 -1.32
CA LEU A 121 -3.77 -0.86 -2.72
C LEU A 121 -4.29 0.49 -3.24
N SER A 122 -5.56 0.81 -3.00
CA SER A 122 -6.17 2.07 -3.40
C SER A 122 -5.54 3.25 -2.66
N SER A 123 -5.30 3.12 -1.36
CA SER A 123 -4.63 4.17 -0.55
C SER A 123 -3.19 4.43 -1.00
N CYS A 124 -2.46 3.39 -1.41
CA CYS A 124 -1.13 3.55 -2.01
C CYS A 124 -1.19 4.28 -3.36
N TYR A 125 -2.18 3.97 -4.19
CA TYR A 125 -2.38 4.67 -5.46
C TYR A 125 -2.75 6.14 -5.25
N GLU A 126 -3.69 6.42 -4.34
CA GLU A 126 -4.11 7.78 -3.97
C GLU A 126 -2.90 8.60 -3.48
N ALA A 127 -2.00 7.98 -2.71
CA ALA A 127 -0.76 8.64 -2.29
C ALA A 127 0.14 9.02 -3.48
N VAL A 128 0.33 8.12 -4.46
CA VAL A 128 1.08 8.46 -5.68
C VAL A 128 0.40 9.60 -6.42
N LEU A 129 -0.92 9.51 -6.59
CA LEU A 129 -1.73 10.50 -7.27
C LEU A 129 -1.57 11.88 -6.65
N MET A 130 -1.78 11.98 -5.34
CA MET A 130 -1.70 13.23 -4.57
C MET A 130 -0.26 13.76 -4.40
N SER A 131 0.76 12.91 -4.62
CA SER A 131 2.15 13.37 -4.58
C SER A 131 2.46 14.17 -5.84
N HIS A 132 1.92 13.73 -6.98
CA HIS A 132 2.30 14.23 -8.29
C HIS A 132 1.30 15.23 -8.88
N LEU A 133 0.01 14.94 -8.79
CA LEU A 133 -1.05 15.74 -9.37
C LEU A 133 -1.74 16.59 -8.30
N THR A 134 -2.05 17.84 -8.64
CA THR A 134 -2.67 18.80 -7.73
C THR A 134 -3.96 19.36 -8.32
N GLY A 135 -4.95 19.62 -7.47
CA GLY A 135 -6.22 20.21 -7.89
C GLY A 135 -7.22 19.16 -8.37
N ARG A 136 -8.07 19.53 -9.33
CA ARG A 136 -9.07 18.62 -9.89
C ARG A 136 -8.40 17.71 -10.90
N VAL A 137 -8.16 16.47 -10.50
CA VAL A 137 -7.61 15.41 -11.35
C VAL A 137 -8.71 14.80 -12.20
N THR A 138 -8.41 14.55 -13.47
CA THR A 138 -9.25 13.77 -14.39
C THR A 138 -8.57 12.44 -14.73
N LEU A 139 -9.36 11.48 -15.21
CA LEU A 139 -8.83 10.21 -15.71
C LEU A 139 -7.76 10.42 -16.80
N GLU A 140 -7.95 11.40 -17.69
CA GLU A 140 -6.97 11.71 -18.74
C GLU A 140 -5.63 12.20 -18.14
N ASP A 141 -5.66 12.94 -17.03
CA ASP A 141 -4.44 13.34 -16.33
C ASP A 141 -3.71 12.13 -15.75
N GLU A 142 -4.45 11.18 -15.17
CA GLU A 142 -3.91 9.92 -14.65
C GLU A 142 -3.33 9.05 -15.76
N GLU A 143 -4.04 8.89 -16.87
CA GLU A 143 -3.60 8.13 -18.04
C GLU A 143 -2.35 8.73 -18.68
N ASN A 144 -2.18 10.05 -18.64
CA ASN A 144 -1.00 10.73 -19.16
C ASN A 144 0.16 10.77 -18.16
N SER A 145 -0.07 10.48 -16.88
CA SER A 145 0.95 10.44 -15.84
C SER A 145 1.74 9.13 -15.85
N ASP A 146 3.03 9.21 -16.19
CA ASP A 146 3.97 8.07 -16.13
C ASP A 146 3.96 7.39 -14.75
N ARG A 147 3.79 8.16 -13.68
CA ARG A 147 3.79 7.66 -12.30
C ARG A 147 2.51 6.91 -11.94
N CYS A 148 1.36 7.44 -12.35
CA CYS A 148 0.08 6.77 -12.11
C CYS A 148 0.04 5.44 -12.87
N ARG A 149 0.50 5.43 -14.12
CA ARG A 149 0.63 4.19 -14.91
C ARG A 149 1.62 3.21 -14.26
N ALA A 150 2.80 3.68 -13.84
CA ALA A 150 3.79 2.84 -13.17
C ALA A 150 3.25 2.23 -11.86
N ALA A 151 2.50 2.99 -11.06
CA ALA A 151 1.88 2.50 -9.83
C ALA A 151 0.90 1.36 -10.12
N VAL A 152 -0.01 1.56 -11.08
CA VAL A 152 -0.99 0.55 -11.50
C VAL A 152 -0.30 -0.69 -12.06
N GLU A 153 0.65 -0.52 -12.98
CA GLU A 153 1.40 -1.63 -13.57
C GLU A 153 2.18 -2.43 -12.52
N GLN A 154 2.71 -1.76 -11.49
CA GLN A 154 3.43 -2.40 -10.41
C GLN A 154 2.47 -3.17 -9.48
N GLN A 155 1.33 -2.61 -9.12
CA GLN A 155 0.32 -3.32 -8.32
C GLN A 155 -0.22 -4.54 -9.06
N ILE A 156 -0.57 -4.42 -10.34
CA ILE A 156 -1.04 -5.54 -11.17
C ILE A 156 -0.01 -6.67 -11.18
N ARG A 157 1.26 -6.35 -11.39
CA ARG A 157 2.34 -7.35 -11.38
C ARG A 157 2.45 -8.07 -10.03
N ILE A 158 2.39 -7.33 -8.94
CA ILE A 158 2.45 -7.90 -7.58
C ILE A 158 1.25 -8.82 -7.33
N ILE A 159 0.04 -8.39 -7.71
CA ILE A 159 -1.17 -9.22 -7.63
C ILE A 159 -0.97 -10.49 -8.46
N GLU A 160 -0.45 -10.36 -9.68
CA GLU A 160 -0.23 -11.46 -10.59
C GLU A 160 0.76 -12.50 -10.07
N ASP A 161 1.86 -12.04 -9.47
CA ASP A 161 2.92 -12.87 -8.90
C ASP A 161 2.49 -13.56 -7.61
N ARG A 162 1.73 -12.87 -6.75
CA ARG A 162 1.35 -13.36 -5.41
C ARG A 162 0.10 -14.23 -5.40
N VAL A 163 -0.85 -13.93 -6.27
CA VAL A 163 -2.15 -14.61 -6.31
C VAL A 163 -2.35 -15.18 -7.70
N PRO A 164 -1.54 -16.11 -8.22
CA PRO A 164 -1.66 -16.59 -9.62
C PRO A 164 -3.09 -17.01 -9.97
N SER A 165 -3.56 -16.67 -11.18
CA SER A 165 -4.87 -17.12 -11.63
C SER A 165 -4.89 -18.64 -11.65
N VAL A 166 -5.94 -19.23 -11.08
CA VAL A 166 -6.15 -20.67 -11.19
C VAL A 166 -6.31 -20.96 -12.67
N SER A 167 -5.29 -21.57 -13.28
CA SER A 167 -5.41 -22.05 -14.65
C SER A 167 -6.61 -22.98 -14.67
N ALA A 168 -7.64 -22.65 -15.45
CA ALA A 168 -8.75 -23.54 -15.72
C ALA A 168 -8.16 -24.81 -16.33
N GLY A 169 -7.92 -25.80 -15.49
CA GLY A 169 -7.44 -27.11 -15.88
C GLY A 169 -8.44 -27.66 -16.90
N SER A 170 -7.98 -27.73 -18.15
CA SER A 170 -8.67 -28.41 -19.24
C SER A 170 -8.62 -29.92 -19.04
#